data_AF-A0A9D8QG49-F1
#
_entry.id   AF-A0A9D8QG49-F1
#
_cell.length_a   1.000
_cell.length_b   1.000
_cell.length_c   1.000
_cell.angle_alpha   90.00
_cell.angle_beta   90.00
_cell.angle_gamma   90.00
#
_symmetry.space_group_name_H-M   'P 1'
#
loop_
_entity.id
_entity.type
_entity.pdbx_description
1 polymer ?
#
loop_
_entity_poly.entity_id
_entity_poly.type
_entity_poly.pdbx_seq_one_letter_code
_entity_poly.pdbx_strand_id
1 'polypeptide(L)'
;MADLKDFDWYYITPNTYVVEPVEYNGKSCSRVYDKFEIFYIDKKPLKLLNDTFRKLGTTYKASMDFSKRFLGKGKHKVPIVLSYDQPYVFLPVLSPSSSKNIWIAQHAIINIRKGKDGTIITLKNEVEIELPIHYTSFCAQYACATMLLKYALKQRKLFQRELDFLDDPDDDK
;
A
#
# COMPACT_ATOMS: atom_id res chain seq x y z
N MET A 1 26.77 -5.98 -12.87
CA MET A 1 25.56 -5.15 -12.68
C MET A 1 24.40 -6.05 -13.03
N ALA A 2 23.42 -6.23 -12.13
CA ALA A 2 22.30 -7.13 -12.42
C ALA A 2 21.52 -6.57 -13.63
N ASP A 3 21.28 -7.41 -14.63
CA ASP A 3 20.44 -7.06 -15.77
C ASP A 3 19.06 -6.65 -15.25
N LEU A 4 18.74 -5.37 -15.45
CA LEU A 4 17.48 -4.80 -15.07
C LEU A 4 16.41 -5.39 -15.98
N LYS A 5 15.53 -6.23 -15.43
CA LYS A 5 14.26 -6.52 -16.09
C LYS A 5 13.41 -5.26 -16.00
N ASP A 6 13.42 -4.50 -17.08
CA ASP A 6 12.50 -3.39 -17.28
C ASP A 6 11.16 -3.97 -17.75
N PHE A 7 10.11 -3.76 -16.96
CA PHE A 7 8.74 -4.02 -17.42
C PHE A 7 8.02 -2.69 -17.71
N ASP A 8 7.30 -2.63 -18.82
CA ASP A 8 6.51 -1.45 -19.20
C ASP A 8 5.26 -1.25 -18.32
N TRP A 9 4.80 -2.32 -17.66
CA TRP A 9 3.59 -2.29 -16.86
C TRP A 9 3.70 -3.20 -15.63
N TYR A 10 3.04 -2.77 -14.57
CA TYR A 10 2.83 -3.55 -13.35
C TYR A 10 1.59 -3.02 -12.62
N TYR A 11 0.85 -3.92 -11.98
CA TYR A 11 -0.24 -3.59 -11.07
C TYR A 11 0.13 -4.06 -9.67
N ILE A 12 -0.12 -3.21 -8.67
CA ILE A 12 0.15 -3.54 -7.28
C ILE A 12 -0.83 -4.61 -6.83
N THR A 13 -0.32 -5.72 -6.30
CA THR A 13 -1.08 -6.88 -5.82
C THR A 13 -0.76 -7.15 -4.34
N PRO A 14 -1.41 -8.13 -3.70
CA PRO A 14 -1.01 -8.58 -2.36
C PRO A 14 0.43 -9.12 -2.26
N ASN A 15 1.08 -9.46 -3.38
CA ASN A 15 2.48 -9.87 -3.42
C ASN A 15 3.46 -8.68 -3.49
N THR A 16 2.97 -7.48 -3.80
CA THR A 16 3.80 -6.27 -3.79
C THR A 16 4.06 -5.84 -2.35
N TYR A 17 5.31 -5.81 -1.92
CA TYR A 17 5.71 -5.43 -0.56
C TYR A 17 6.12 -3.97 -0.48
N VAL A 18 6.92 -3.48 -1.43
CA VAL A 18 7.41 -2.09 -1.44
C VAL A 18 7.42 -1.56 -2.87
N VAL A 19 7.04 -0.29 -3.01
CA VAL A 19 7.22 0.50 -4.24
C VAL A 19 8.01 1.75 -3.86
N GLU A 20 9.27 1.78 -4.28
CA GLU A 20 10.22 2.83 -3.96
C GLU A 20 10.56 3.64 -5.21
N PRO A 21 10.57 4.97 -5.14
CA PRO A 21 11.04 5.80 -6.26
C PRO A 21 12.54 5.70 -6.38
N VAL A 22 13.01 5.46 -7.60
CA VAL A 22 14.44 5.42 -7.95
C VAL A 22 14.68 6.26 -9.20
N GLU A 23 15.91 6.75 -9.35
CA GLU A 23 16.33 7.37 -10.61
C GLU A 23 17.13 6.35 -11.42
N TYR A 24 16.74 6.16 -12.67
CA TYR A 24 17.44 5.33 -13.63
C TYR A 24 17.57 6.10 -14.94
N ASN A 25 18.80 6.29 -15.43
CA ASN A 25 19.10 7.06 -16.64
C ASN A 25 18.43 8.45 -16.68
N GLY A 26 18.40 9.18 -15.56
CA GLY A 26 17.77 10.50 -15.45
C GLY A 26 16.24 10.49 -15.47
N LYS A 27 15.61 9.31 -15.52
CA LYS A 27 14.16 9.14 -15.40
C LYS A 27 13.80 8.64 -14.00
N SER A 28 12.72 9.19 -13.46
CA SER A 28 12.16 8.74 -12.19
C SER A 28 11.27 7.52 -12.42
N CYS A 29 11.76 6.38 -11.96
CA CYS A 29 11.20 5.04 -12.09
C CYS A 29 10.76 4.51 -10.72
N SER A 30 10.25 3.28 -10.68
CA SER A 30 9.99 2.57 -9.42
C SER A 30 10.85 1.31 -9.34
N ARG A 31 11.46 1.09 -8.19
CA ARG A 31 11.94 -0.22 -7.76
C ARG A 31 10.82 -0.90 -6.99
N VAL A 32 10.42 -2.08 -7.42
CA VAL A 32 9.34 -2.86 -6.83
C VAL A 32 9.95 -4.07 -6.12
N TYR A 33 9.64 -4.21 -4.85
CA TYR A 33 9.92 -5.42 -4.08
C TYR A 33 8.65 -6.26 -4.10
N ASP A 34 8.58 -7.23 -5.01
CA ASP A 34 7.55 -8.25 -4.99
C ASP A 34 8.00 -9.40 -4.08
N LYS A 35 7.05 -10.24 -3.66
CA LYS A 35 7.29 -11.42 -2.83
C LYS A 35 8.40 -12.30 -3.41
N PHE A 36 8.46 -12.44 -4.73
CA PHE A 36 9.34 -13.39 -5.41
C PHE A 36 10.61 -12.76 -6.00
N GLU A 37 10.57 -11.49 -6.40
CA GLU A 37 11.69 -10.82 -7.04
C GLU A 37 11.67 -9.31 -6.83
N ILE A 38 12.81 -8.67 -7.10
CA ILE A 38 12.95 -7.22 -7.13
C ILE A 38 13.21 -6.82 -8.59
N PHE A 39 12.42 -5.89 -9.10
CA PHE A 39 12.54 -5.40 -10.48
C PHE A 39 12.22 -3.91 -10.58
N TYR A 40 12.40 -3.36 -11.77
CA TYR A 40 12.27 -1.94 -12.05
C TYR A 40 11.17 -1.71 -13.07
N ILE A 41 10.43 -0.61 -12.88
CA ILE A 41 9.34 -0.19 -13.76
C ILE A 41 9.57 1.26 -14.17
N ASP A 42 9.47 1.56 -15.47
CA ASP A 42 9.54 2.94 -16.02
C ASP A 42 8.23 3.73 -15.75
N LYS A 43 7.80 3.73 -14.48
CA LYS A 43 6.68 4.51 -13.95
C LYS A 43 7.00 4.94 -12.53
N LYS A 44 6.56 6.15 -12.17
CA LYS A 44 6.62 6.65 -10.79
C LYS A 44 5.68 5.85 -9.86
N PRO A 45 5.96 5.75 -8.54
CA PRO A 45 5.11 5.01 -7.60
C PRO A 45 3.64 5.45 -7.62
N LEU A 46 3.39 6.76 -7.68
CA LEU A 46 2.01 7.29 -7.74
C LEU A 46 1.29 6.90 -9.04
N LYS A 47 2.02 6.77 -10.16
CA LYS A 47 1.44 6.32 -11.43
C LYS A 47 1.05 4.83 -11.35
N LEU A 48 1.90 3.98 -10.75
CA LEU A 48 1.58 2.57 -10.50
C LEU A 48 0.33 2.41 -9.62
N LEU A 49 0.21 3.19 -8.54
CA LEU A 49 -0.98 3.22 -7.70
C LEU A 49 -2.24 3.62 -8.50
N ASN A 50 -2.17 4.71 -9.25
CA ASN A 50 -3.32 5.18 -10.05
C ASN A 50 -3.75 4.16 -11.11
N ASP A 51 -2.79 3.55 -11.81
CA ASP A 51 -3.06 2.50 -12.81
C ASP A 51 -3.71 1.27 -12.14
N THR A 52 -3.23 0.89 -10.94
CA THR A 52 -3.82 -0.19 -10.12
C THR A 52 -5.25 0.14 -9.71
N PHE A 53 -5.50 1.30 -9.13
CA PHE A 53 -6.86 1.70 -8.72
C PHE A 53 -7.83 1.73 -9.90
N ARG A 54 -7.39 2.22 -11.07
CA ARG A 54 -8.20 2.18 -12.29
C ARG A 54 -8.54 0.76 -12.70
N LYS A 55 -7.59 -0.18 -12.63
CA LYS A 55 -7.83 -1.60 -12.92
C LYS A 55 -8.83 -2.23 -11.95
N LEU A 56 -8.85 -1.78 -10.69
CA LEU A 56 -9.79 -2.19 -9.65
C LEU A 56 -11.15 -1.46 -9.72
N GLY A 57 -11.40 -0.65 -10.76
CA GLY A 57 -12.67 0.08 -10.91
C GLY A 57 -12.88 1.23 -9.94
N THR A 58 -11.80 1.77 -9.34
CA THR A 58 -11.87 2.86 -8.37
C THR A 58 -10.76 3.90 -8.60
N THR A 59 -10.57 4.82 -7.64
CA THR A 59 -9.56 5.88 -7.71
C THR A 59 -8.74 5.98 -6.43
N TYR A 60 -7.51 6.49 -6.56
CA TYR A 60 -6.68 6.85 -5.40
C TYR A 60 -7.41 7.80 -4.45
N LYS A 61 -8.15 8.77 -4.99
CA LYS A 61 -8.95 9.72 -4.19
C LYS A 61 -10.02 9.02 -3.38
N ALA A 62 -10.79 8.11 -3.98
CA ALA A 62 -11.82 7.36 -3.26
C ALA A 62 -11.23 6.53 -2.11
N SER A 63 -10.09 5.88 -2.32
CA SER A 63 -9.38 5.15 -1.27
C SER A 63 -8.87 6.07 -0.15
N MET A 64 -8.29 7.22 -0.50
CA MET A 64 -7.86 8.22 0.48
C MET A 64 -9.05 8.76 1.30
N ASP A 65 -10.19 9.02 0.65
CA ASP A 65 -11.40 9.51 1.32
C ASP A 65 -11.98 8.44 2.27
N PHE A 66 -11.96 7.17 1.86
CA PHE A 66 -12.30 6.04 2.74
C PHE A 66 -11.41 6.03 4.00
N SER A 67 -10.09 6.14 3.83
CA SER A 67 -9.16 6.19 4.96
C SER A 67 -9.42 7.38 5.89
N LYS A 68 -9.73 8.55 5.33
CA LYS A 68 -10.01 9.78 6.11
C LYS A 68 -11.33 9.71 6.88
N ARG A 69 -12.33 8.97 6.41
CA ARG A 69 -13.57 8.73 7.18
C ARG A 69 -13.29 8.06 8.52
N PHE A 70 -12.29 7.18 8.57
CA PHE A 70 -11.87 6.49 9.79
C PHE A 70 -10.80 7.25 10.58
N LEU A 71 -9.76 7.77 9.90
CA LEU A 71 -8.58 8.36 10.57
C LEU A 71 -8.70 9.86 10.86
N GLY A 72 -9.74 10.52 10.35
CA GLY A 72 -10.01 11.95 10.50
C GLY A 72 -9.76 12.76 9.21
N LYS A 73 -10.69 13.68 8.91
CA LYS A 73 -10.69 14.48 7.66
C LYS A 73 -9.47 15.39 7.49
N GLY A 74 -8.91 15.88 8.60
CA GLY A 74 -7.73 16.78 8.60
C GLY A 74 -6.39 16.09 8.35
N LYS A 75 -6.35 14.75 8.21
CA LYS A 75 -5.08 14.05 7.98
C LYS A 75 -4.65 14.15 6.52
N HIS A 76 -3.51 14.79 6.29
CA HIS A 76 -2.93 14.96 4.94
C HIS A 76 -2.08 13.78 4.47
N LYS A 77 -1.60 12.95 5.40
CA LYS A 77 -0.85 11.72 5.12
C LYS A 77 -1.57 10.55 5.78
N VAL A 78 -2.19 9.70 4.96
CA VAL A 78 -2.95 8.54 5.43
C VAL A 78 -2.52 7.29 4.65
N PRO A 79 -2.55 6.10 5.28
CA PRO A 79 -2.51 4.85 4.55
C PRO A 79 -3.76 4.69 3.67
N ILE A 80 -3.68 3.82 2.67
CA ILE A 80 -4.71 3.59 1.65
C ILE A 80 -5.07 2.11 1.56
N VAL A 81 -6.35 1.81 1.33
CA VAL A 81 -6.84 0.45 1.08
C VAL A 81 -6.86 0.22 -0.43
N LEU A 82 -6.26 -0.87 -0.92
CA LEU A 82 -6.18 -1.12 -2.36
C LEU A 82 -7.39 -1.89 -2.92
N SER A 83 -7.79 -2.99 -2.30
CA SER A 83 -8.94 -3.81 -2.73
C SER A 83 -10.02 -3.84 -1.65
N TYR A 84 -11.29 -3.91 -2.05
CA TYR A 84 -12.40 -4.10 -1.12
C TYR A 84 -12.71 -5.59 -0.92
N ASP A 85 -12.63 -6.39 -1.98
CA ASP A 85 -12.88 -7.83 -1.95
C ASP A 85 -11.78 -8.61 -1.26
N GLN A 86 -10.57 -8.08 -1.15
CA GLN A 86 -9.50 -8.61 -0.31
C GLN A 86 -8.66 -7.44 0.22
N PRO A 87 -9.10 -6.78 1.31
CA PRO A 87 -8.43 -5.59 1.81
C PRO A 87 -6.98 -5.83 2.22
N TYR A 88 -6.09 -5.05 1.63
CA TYR A 88 -4.72 -4.84 2.09
C TYR A 88 -4.40 -3.35 2.03
N VAL A 89 -3.48 -2.93 2.89
CA VAL A 89 -3.19 -1.52 3.14
C VAL A 89 -1.78 -1.18 2.74
N PHE A 90 -1.64 -0.10 2.00
CA PHE A 90 -0.35 0.53 1.71
C PHE A 90 -0.21 1.79 2.58
N LEU A 91 0.94 1.96 3.22
CA LEU A 91 1.28 3.16 3.98
C LEU A 91 2.39 3.96 3.28
N PRO A 92 2.27 5.30 3.23
CA PRO A 92 3.32 6.15 2.69
C PRO A 92 4.40 6.43 3.76
N VAL A 93 5.68 6.35 3.40
CA VAL A 93 6.82 6.68 4.29
C VAL A 93 7.04 8.18 4.39
N LEU A 94 6.85 8.94 3.31
CA LEU A 94 6.90 10.39 3.26
C LEU A 94 5.52 10.95 2.87
N SER A 95 5.41 12.22 2.50
CA SER A 95 4.14 12.73 1.94
C SER A 95 3.83 12.01 0.63
N PRO A 96 2.58 11.56 0.37
CA PRO A 96 2.19 10.98 -0.93
C PRO A 96 2.46 11.88 -2.14
N SER A 97 2.55 13.20 -1.94
CA SER A 97 2.91 14.17 -2.98
C SER A 97 4.42 14.29 -3.24
N SER A 98 5.26 13.72 -2.36
CA SER A 98 6.71 13.73 -2.53
C SER A 98 7.15 12.75 -3.61
N SER A 99 8.05 13.18 -4.50
CA SER A 99 8.70 12.30 -5.47
C SER A 99 9.57 11.22 -4.82
N LYS A 100 9.96 11.41 -3.54
CA LYS A 100 10.75 10.46 -2.75
C LYS A 100 9.89 9.53 -1.89
N ASN A 101 8.56 9.57 -2.02
CA ASN A 101 7.69 8.76 -1.19
C ASN A 101 7.77 7.28 -1.54
N ILE A 102 8.07 6.48 -0.52
CA ILE A 102 8.03 5.02 -0.57
C ILE A 102 6.65 4.56 -0.11
N TRP A 103 6.06 3.62 -0.82
CA TRP A 103 4.85 2.93 -0.39
C TRP A 103 5.18 1.52 0.07
N ILE A 104 4.64 1.14 1.23
CA ILE A 104 4.93 -0.16 1.84
C ILE A 104 3.62 -0.85 2.16
N ALA A 105 3.53 -2.14 1.84
CA ALA A 105 2.41 -2.97 2.23
C ALA A 105 2.49 -3.26 3.74
N GLN A 106 1.47 -2.88 4.49
CA GLN A 106 1.44 -3.07 5.94
C GLN A 106 1.63 -4.55 6.30
N HIS A 107 0.97 -5.46 5.56
CA HIS A 107 1.02 -6.90 5.82
C HIS A 107 2.38 -7.54 5.48
N ALA A 108 3.28 -6.84 4.78
CA ALA A 108 4.58 -7.36 4.40
C ALA A 108 5.63 -7.22 5.50
N ILE A 109 5.43 -6.32 6.46
CA ILE A 109 6.39 -6.04 7.53
C ILE A 109 6.26 -7.10 8.63
N ILE A 110 7.37 -7.75 8.99
CA ILE A 110 7.43 -8.72 10.11
C ILE A 110 8.22 -8.18 11.31
N ASN A 111 9.09 -7.20 11.10
CA ASN A 111 9.85 -6.56 12.18
C ASN A 111 10.11 -5.07 11.86
N ILE A 112 10.16 -4.25 12.92
CA ILE A 112 10.49 -2.82 12.84
C ILE A 112 11.49 -2.52 13.95
N ARG A 113 12.65 -1.98 13.61
CA ARG A 113 13.68 -1.58 14.58
C ARG A 113 14.28 -0.22 14.26
N LYS A 114 14.92 0.38 15.27
CA LYS A 114 15.64 1.64 15.10
C LYS A 114 16.91 1.38 14.28
N GLY A 115 17.07 2.13 13.18
CA GLY A 115 18.29 2.17 12.39
C GLY A 115 19.25 3.24 12.89
N LYS A 116 20.39 3.40 12.20
CA LYS A 116 21.35 4.46 12.51
C LYS A 116 20.81 5.81 12.06
N ASP A 117 20.30 5.86 10.83
CA ASP A 117 19.88 7.08 10.16
C ASP A 117 18.36 7.10 9.87
N GLY A 118 17.63 6.12 10.43
CA GLY A 118 16.19 6.01 10.24
C GLY A 118 15.56 4.79 10.91
N THR A 119 14.72 4.09 10.16
CA THR A 119 13.98 2.91 10.62
C THR A 119 14.31 1.74 9.73
N ILE A 120 14.71 0.61 10.31
CA ILE A 120 14.90 -0.62 9.54
C ILE A 120 13.64 -1.47 9.67
N ILE A 121 13.10 -1.88 8.54
CA ILE A 121 12.02 -2.88 8.47
C ILE A 121 12.56 -4.19 7.93
N THR A 122 12.03 -5.31 8.43
CA THR A 122 12.23 -6.63 7.85
C THR A 122 10.92 -7.05 7.19
N LEU A 123 11.00 -7.45 5.91
CA LEU A 123 9.88 -7.94 5.13
C LEU A 123 9.69 -9.46 5.32
N LYS A 124 8.52 -9.98 4.94
CA LYS A 124 8.18 -11.42 4.99
C LYS A 124 9.13 -12.35 4.22
N ASN A 125 9.87 -11.80 3.26
CA ASN A 125 10.90 -12.52 2.50
C ASN A 125 12.31 -12.26 3.05
N GLU A 126 12.41 -11.86 4.33
CA GLU A 126 13.66 -11.56 5.06
C GLU A 126 14.48 -10.39 4.50
N VAL A 127 13.98 -9.70 3.46
CA VAL A 127 14.63 -8.49 2.94
C VAL A 127 14.52 -7.37 3.96
N GLU A 128 15.66 -6.74 4.25
CA GLU A 128 15.74 -5.58 5.13
C GLU A 128 15.87 -4.29 4.33
N ILE A 129 15.14 -3.26 4.77
CA ILE A 129 15.14 -1.94 4.13
C ILE A 129 15.28 -0.87 5.22
N GLU A 130 16.27 0.01 5.07
CA GLU A 130 16.41 1.21 5.89
C GLU A 130 15.61 2.36 5.27
N LEU A 131 14.60 2.84 6.00
CA LEU A 131 13.68 3.88 5.60
C LEU A 131 14.14 5.25 6.12
N PRO A 132 14.03 6.31 5.31
CA PRO A 132 14.43 7.68 5.68
C PRO A 132 13.35 8.35 6.56
N ILE A 133 13.02 7.71 7.69
CA ILE A 133 12.01 8.18 8.64
C ILE A 133 12.41 7.79 10.06
N HIS A 134 12.10 8.66 11.02
CA HIS A 134 12.31 8.38 12.43
C HIS A 134 11.44 7.22 12.93
N TYR A 135 12.04 6.35 13.74
CA TYR A 135 11.42 5.13 14.29
C TYR A 135 10.02 5.36 14.88
N THR A 136 9.87 6.33 15.78
CA THR A 136 8.58 6.60 16.43
C THR A 136 7.51 7.06 15.45
N SER A 137 7.89 7.86 14.45
CA SER A 137 6.98 8.33 13.40
C SER A 137 6.53 7.19 12.49
N PHE A 138 7.42 6.26 12.16
CA PHE A 138 7.07 5.09 11.37
C PHE A 138 6.17 4.13 12.14
N CYS A 139 6.48 3.83 13.41
CA CYS A 139 5.62 3.00 14.27
C CYS A 139 4.20 3.55 14.37
N ALA A 140 4.03 4.87 14.50
CA ALA A 140 2.72 5.51 14.50
C ALA A 140 1.97 5.35 13.16
N GLN A 141 2.67 5.48 12.02
CA GLN A 141 2.09 5.27 10.69
C GLN A 141 1.69 3.80 10.48
N TYR A 142 2.53 2.87 10.92
CA TYR A 142 2.26 1.44 10.87
C TYR A 142 1.06 1.04 11.74
N ALA A 143 0.95 1.60 12.95
CA ALA A 143 -0.21 1.42 13.81
C ALA A 143 -1.50 1.95 13.14
N CYS A 144 -1.46 3.16 12.55
CA CYS A 144 -2.59 3.70 11.79
C CYS A 144 -2.99 2.80 10.61
N ALA A 145 -2.02 2.26 9.87
CA ALA A 145 -2.27 1.35 8.76
C ALA A 145 -2.93 0.04 9.23
N THR A 146 -2.46 -0.50 10.36
CA THR A 146 -3.03 -1.70 10.98
C THR A 146 -4.47 -1.48 11.45
N MET A 147 -4.74 -0.32 12.06
CA MET A 147 -6.10 0.06 12.46
C MET A 147 -7.03 0.22 11.25
N LEU A 148 -6.54 0.86 10.17
CA LEU A 148 -7.30 1.02 8.93
C LEU A 148 -7.63 -0.34 8.29
N LEU A 149 -6.67 -1.28 8.26
CA LEU A 149 -6.92 -2.63 7.74
C LEU A 149 -8.02 -3.33 8.53
N LYS A 150 -7.96 -3.29 9.86
CA LYS A 150 -9.01 -3.86 10.73
C LYS A 150 -10.38 -3.22 10.46
N TYR A 151 -10.41 -1.90 10.27
CA TYR A 151 -11.63 -1.18 9.91
C TYR A 151 -12.18 -1.64 8.55
N ALA A 152 -11.33 -1.72 7.52
CA ALA A 152 -11.71 -2.16 6.17
C ALA A 152 -12.28 -3.58 6.18
N LEU A 153 -11.62 -4.50 6.89
CA LEU A 153 -12.11 -5.88 7.05
C LEU A 153 -13.47 -5.94 7.76
N LYS A 154 -13.70 -5.08 8.76
CA LYS A 154 -15.01 -4.97 9.41
C LYS A 154 -16.09 -4.45 8.45
N GLN A 155 -15.79 -3.42 7.67
CA GLN A 155 -16.74 -2.87 6.68
C GLN A 155 -17.11 -3.92 5.63
N ARG A 156 -16.12 -4.65 5.12
CA ARG A 156 -16.36 -5.76 4.19
C ARG A 156 -17.29 -6.81 4.79
N LYS A 157 -17.05 -7.24 6.02
CA LYS A 157 -17.92 -8.24 6.70
C LYS A 157 -19.35 -7.74 6.85
N LEU A 158 -19.55 -6.45 7.10
CA LEU A 158 -20.89 -5.86 7.20
C LEU A 158 -21.58 -5.85 5.83
N PHE A 159 -20.87 -5.47 4.78
CA PHE A 159 -21.41 -5.47 3.42
C PHE A 159 -21.71 -6.89 2.91
N GLN A 160 -20.86 -7.86 3.22
CA GLN A 160 -21.13 -9.27 2.89
C GLN A 160 -22.43 -9.75 3.53
N ARG A 161 -22.65 -9.44 4.81
CA ARG A 161 -23.92 -9.77 5.47
C ARG A 161 -25.11 -9.12 4.77
N GLU A 162 -24.99 -7.87 4.34
CA GLU A 162 -26.05 -7.16 3.59
C GLU A 162 -26.36 -7.84 2.25
N LEU A 163 -25.32 -8.29 1.53
CA LEU A 163 -25.51 -9.03 0.28
C LEU A 163 -26.14 -10.40 0.52
N ASP A 164 -25.71 -11.12 1.56
CA ASP A 164 -26.25 -12.44 1.92
C ASP A 164 -27.76 -12.36 2.23
N PHE A 165 -28.27 -11.20 2.70
CA PHE A 165 -29.71 -10.97 2.89
C PHE A 165 -30.50 -10.84 1.57
N LEU A 166 -29.85 -10.47 0.46
CA LEU A 166 -30.51 -10.38 -0.84
C LEU A 166 -30.64 -11.74 -1.54
N ASP A 167 -29.88 -12.74 -1.08
CA ASP A 167 -29.91 -14.11 -1.60
C ASP A 167 -30.85 -15.03 -0.80
N ASP A 168 -31.68 -14.49 0.11
CA ASP A 168 -32.66 -15.27 0.89
C ASP A 168 -33.88 -15.64 0.02
N PRO A 169 -34.10 -16.92 -0.32
CA PRO A 169 -35.12 -17.35 -1.27
C PRO A 169 -36.57 -17.25 -0.76
N ASP A 170 -36.80 -16.75 0.45
CA ASP A 170 -38.13 -16.66 1.05
C ASP A 170 -38.86 -15.32 0.83
N ASP A 171 -38.28 -14.35 0.11
CA ASP A 171 -38.94 -13.06 -0.22
C ASP A 171 -39.89 -13.14 -1.44
N ASP A 172 -40.03 -14.32 -2.06
CA ASP A 172 -40.95 -14.63 -3.17
C ASP A 172 -42.20 -15.43 -2.71
N LYS A 173 -42.70 -15.24 -1.48
CA LYS A 173 -43.95 -15.85 -0.98
C LYS A 173 -45.03 -14.85 -0.60
#